data_AF-A0A9E3Y7A1-F1
#
_entry.id   AF-A0A9E3Y7A1-F1
#
_cell.length_a   1.000
_cell.length_b   1.000
_cell.length_c   1.000
_cell.angle_alpha   90.00
_cell.angle_beta   90.00
_cell.angle_gamma   90.00
#
_symmetry.space_group_name_H-M   'P 1'
#
loop_
_entity.id
_entity.type
_entity.pdbx_description
1 polymer ?
#
loop_
_entity_poly.entity_id
_entity_poly.type
_entity_poly.pdbx_seq_one_letter_code
_entity_poly.pdbx_strand_id
1 'polypeptide(L)'
;MTDEITTGDEWKETPGMGRAVAMGGLVGAVLAFIATTVGMIGAGAETGAAVGLGLFIAFWGGLGFGTMVGGVTWVSQHEEH
;
A
#
# COMPACT_ATOMS: atom_id res chain seq x y z
N MET A 1 -24.22 -37.14 5.99
CA MET A 1 -23.10 -36.61 6.80
C MET A 1 -23.07 -35.14 6.48
N THR A 2 -23.71 -34.35 7.33
CA THR A 2 -23.80 -32.89 7.19
C THR A 2 -22.51 -32.33 7.75
N ASP A 3 -21.64 -31.84 6.87
CA ASP A 3 -20.41 -31.19 7.29
C ASP A 3 -20.77 -29.95 8.10
N GLU A 4 -20.39 -30.03 9.36
CA GLU A 4 -20.50 -28.99 10.38
C GLU A 4 -19.68 -27.79 9.90
N ILE A 5 -20.36 -26.69 9.54
CA ILE A 5 -19.70 -25.39 9.37
C ILE A 5 -19.20 -25.00 10.77
N THR A 6 -17.97 -25.39 11.09
CA THR A 6 -17.29 -24.97 12.31
C THR A 6 -17.05 -23.47 12.21
N THR A 7 -17.96 -22.69 12.79
CA THR A 7 -17.71 -21.31 13.17
C THR A 7 -16.53 -21.30 14.14
N GLY A 8 -15.32 -20.95 13.69
CA GLY A 8 -14.23 -20.72 14.64
C GLY A 8 -12.78 -20.84 14.19
N ASP A 9 -12.46 -21.01 12.90
CA ASP A 9 -11.08 -20.71 12.47
C ASP A 9 -10.94 -19.18 12.45
N GLU A 10 -10.66 -18.61 13.62
CA GLU A 10 -10.23 -17.23 13.79
C GLU A 10 -9.07 -17.03 12.82
N TRP A 11 -9.33 -16.30 11.72
CA TRP A 11 -8.30 -16.00 10.72
C TRP A 11 -7.19 -15.24 11.45
N LYS A 12 -6.12 -15.97 11.77
CA LYS A 12 -4.93 -15.41 12.39
C LYS A 12 -4.04 -14.94 11.25
N GLU A 13 -3.81 -13.63 11.20
CA GLU A 13 -2.78 -13.09 10.31
C GLU A 13 -1.50 -13.90 10.46
N THR A 14 -0.95 -14.31 9.32
CA THR A 14 0.39 -14.89 9.32
C THR A 14 1.36 -13.84 9.90
N PRO A 15 2.19 -14.20 10.89
CA PRO A 15 2.99 -13.23 11.63
C PRO A 15 3.80 -12.33 10.69
N GLY A 16 3.62 -11.01 10.80
CA GLY A 16 4.39 -10.02 10.05
C GLY A 16 3.78 -9.57 8.71
N MET A 17 2.71 -10.21 8.24
CA MET A 17 2.03 -9.81 6.99
C MET A 17 1.46 -8.39 7.08
N GLY A 18 0.66 -8.08 8.10
CA GLY A 18 0.08 -6.75 8.26
C GLY A 18 1.12 -5.64 8.40
N ARG A 19 2.29 -5.93 9.00
CA ARG A 19 3.41 -4.99 9.07
C ARG A 19 4.01 -4.71 7.70
N ALA A 20 4.21 -5.75 6.88
CA ALA A 20 4.74 -5.59 5.52
C ALA A 20 3.77 -4.80 4.63
N VAL A 21 2.48 -5.09 4.72
CA VAL A 21 1.43 -4.34 4.02
C VAL A 21 1.41 -2.87 4.45
N ALA A 22 1.46 -2.59 5.75
CA ALA A 22 1.49 -1.22 6.27
C ALA A 22 2.75 -0.45 5.85
N MET A 23 3.92 -1.09 5.90
CA MET A 23 5.18 -0.49 5.42
C MET A 23 5.15 -0.22 3.92
N GLY A 24 4.64 -1.17 3.13
CA GLY A 24 4.43 -1.00 1.70
C GLY A 24 3.53 0.20 1.40
N GLY A 25 2.40 0.30 2.09
CA GLY A 25 1.47 1.42 1.97
C GLY A 25 2.11 2.78 2.29
N LEU A 26 2.86 2.86 3.41
CA LEU A 26 3.58 4.08 3.79
C LEU A 26 4.60 4.49 2.72
N VAL A 27 5.41 3.55 2.26
CA VAL A 27 6.43 3.80 1.22
C VAL A 27 5.76 4.24 -0.09
N GLY A 28 4.71 3.53 -0.52
CA GLY A 28 3.95 3.86 -1.71
C GLY A 28 3.33 5.27 -1.66
N ALA A 29 2.74 5.65 -0.52
CA ALA A 29 2.19 6.98 -0.32
C ALA A 29 3.25 8.08 -0.41
N VAL A 30 4.38 7.91 0.28
CA VAL A 30 5.49 8.89 0.27
C VAL A 30 6.07 9.04 -1.13
N LEU A 31 6.33 7.93 -1.83
CA LEU A 31 6.88 7.98 -3.18
C LEU A 31 5.90 8.59 -4.18
N ALA A 32 4.62 8.24 -4.10
CA ALA A 32 3.58 8.80 -4.96
C ALA A 32 3.40 10.31 -4.73
N PHE A 33 3.45 10.76 -3.47
CA PHE A 33 3.44 12.18 -3.12
C PHE A 33 4.61 12.92 -3.78
N ILE A 34 5.84 12.46 -3.50
CA ILE A 34 7.05 13.12 -3.98
C ILE A 34 7.09 13.12 -5.51
N ALA A 35 6.85 11.98 -6.15
CA ALA A 35 6.91 11.85 -7.60
C ALA A 35 5.89 12.79 -8.28
N THR A 36 4.66 12.84 -7.77
CA THR A 36 3.61 13.70 -8.32
C THR A 36 3.93 15.17 -8.09
N THR A 37 4.25 15.57 -6.86
CA THR A 37 4.52 16.98 -6.54
C THR A 37 5.75 17.50 -7.27
N VAL A 38 6.85 16.74 -7.29
CA VAL A 38 8.06 17.12 -8.04
C VAL A 38 7.79 17.14 -9.54
N GLY A 39 7.06 16.15 -10.07
CA GLY A 39 6.69 16.12 -11.49
C GLY A 39 5.86 17.33 -11.92
N MET A 40 4.89 17.72 -11.10
CA MET A 40 4.04 18.89 -11.36
C MET A 40 4.81 20.22 -11.25
N ILE A 41 5.67 20.36 -10.24
CA ILE A 41 6.55 21.54 -10.12
C ILE A 41 7.50 21.62 -11.32
N GLY A 42 8.09 20.49 -11.73
CA GLY A 42 8.94 20.41 -12.92
C GLY A 42 8.20 20.75 -14.22
N ALA A 43 6.88 20.52 -14.26
CA ALA A 43 6.01 20.89 -15.36
C ALA A 43 5.52 22.36 -15.30
N GLY A 44 5.95 23.14 -14.31
CA GLY A 44 5.58 24.55 -14.16
C GLY A 44 4.22 24.79 -13.51
N ALA A 45 3.65 23.79 -12.83
CA ALA A 45 2.42 23.96 -12.07
C ALA A 45 2.64 24.83 -10.82
N GLU A 46 1.58 25.53 -10.40
CA GLU A 46 1.58 26.27 -9.13
C GLU A 46 1.84 25.31 -7.96
N THR A 47 2.74 25.69 -7.04
CA THR A 47 3.15 24.86 -5.90
C THR A 47 1.97 24.36 -5.06
N GLY A 48 0.96 25.21 -4.83
CA GLY A 48 -0.25 24.82 -4.09
C GLY A 48 -1.02 23.69 -4.78
N ALA A 49 -1.23 23.81 -6.09
CA ALA A 49 -1.90 22.79 -6.88
C ALA A 49 -1.07 21.49 -6.97
N ALA A 50 0.25 21.59 -7.11
CA ALA A 50 1.16 20.44 -7.16
C ALA A 50 1.19 19.64 -5.86
N VAL A 51 1.19 20.33 -4.71
CA VAL A 51 1.11 19.68 -3.39
C VAL A 51 -0.26 19.07 -3.17
N GLY A 52 -1.35 19.77 -3.52
CA GLY A 52 -2.71 19.27 -3.39
C GLY A 52 -2.95 17.99 -4.21
N LEU A 53 -2.52 17.99 -5.48
CA LEU A 53 -2.60 16.82 -6.34
C LEU A 53 -1.70 15.69 -5.82
N GLY A 54 -0.50 16.00 -5.37
CA GLY A 54 0.40 15.02 -4.76
C GLY A 54 -0.23 14.32 -3.57
N LEU A 55 -0.86 15.06 -2.66
CA LEU A 55 -1.55 14.48 -1.49
C LEU A 55 -2.73 13.59 -1.92
N PHE A 56 -3.51 14.04 -2.90
CA PHE A 56 -4.62 13.26 -3.44
C PHE A 56 -4.14 11.92 -4.03
N ILE A 57 -3.09 11.94 -4.85
CA ILE A 57 -2.52 10.73 -5.46
C ILE A 57 -1.86 9.85 -4.41
N ALA A 58 -1.15 10.43 -3.43
CA ALA A 58 -0.54 9.68 -2.35
C ALA A 58 -1.56 8.89 -1.52
N PHE A 59 -2.69 9.52 -1.20
CA PHE A 59 -3.73 8.90 -0.39
C PHE A 59 -4.50 7.82 -1.17
N TRP A 60 -4.92 8.09 -2.40
CA TRP A 60 -5.75 7.14 -3.16
C TRP A 60 -4.93 6.14 -3.99
N GLY A 61 -3.86 6.59 -4.63
CA GLY A 61 -3.00 5.74 -5.46
C GLY A 61 -1.85 5.14 -4.67
N GLY A 62 -1.10 5.96 -3.95
CA GLY A 62 0.12 5.56 -3.25
C GLY A 62 -0.11 4.55 -2.13
N LEU A 63 -1.11 4.77 -1.28
CA LEU A 63 -1.48 3.81 -0.24
C LEU A 63 -1.92 2.46 -0.84
N GLY A 64 -2.85 2.48 -1.81
CA GLY A 64 -3.39 1.25 -2.41
C GLY A 64 -2.35 0.45 -3.19
N PHE A 65 -1.52 1.11 -3.99
CA PHE A 65 -0.43 0.45 -4.70
C PHE A 65 0.64 -0.07 -3.72
N GLY A 66 0.99 0.73 -2.72
CA GLY A 66 2.00 0.38 -1.73
C GLY A 66 1.62 -0.85 -0.89
N THR A 67 0.36 -0.94 -0.45
CA THR A 67 -0.13 -2.10 0.31
C THR A 67 -0.12 -3.38 -0.54
N MET A 68 -0.50 -3.29 -1.82
CA MET A 68 -0.38 -4.42 -2.75
C MET A 68 1.07 -4.89 -2.90
N VAL A 69 2.00 -3.97 -3.15
CA VAL A 69 3.42 -4.32 -3.29
C VAL A 69 3.95 -4.92 -1.99
N GLY A 70 3.65 -4.33 -0.84
CA GLY A 70 4.04 -4.86 0.47
C GLY A 70 3.55 -6.29 0.70
N GLY A 71 2.29 -6.57 0.35
CA GLY A 71 1.72 -7.92 0.41
C GLY A 71 2.42 -8.90 -0.51
N VAL A 72 2.63 -8.54 -1.78
CA VAL A 72 3.35 -9.39 -2.76
C VAL A 72 4.77 -9.66 -2.28
N THR A 73 5.50 -8.64 -1.82
CA THR A 73 6.88 -8.81 -1.33
C THR A 73 6.94 -9.75 -0.13
N TRP A 74 5.96 -9.69 0.77
CA TRP A 74 5.90 -10.57 1.93
C TRP A 74 5.64 -12.01 1.49
N VAL A 75 4.66 -12.23 0.60
CA VAL A 75 4.34 -13.55 0.05
C VAL A 75 5.55 -14.15 -0.67
N SER A 76 6.21 -13.40 -1.54
CA SER A 76 7.40 -13.89 -2.27
C SER A 76 8.56 -14.29 -1.35
N GLN A 77 8.69 -13.66 -0.18
CA GLN A 77 9.71 -14.03 0.81
C GLN A 77 9.35 -15.26 1.65
N HIS A 78 8.07 -15.65 1.71
CA HIS A 78 7.57 -16.73 2.56
C HIS A 78 7.11 -17.96 1.77
N GLU A 79 6.84 -17.85 0.45
CA GLU A 79 6.53 -18.99 -0.42
C GLU A 79 7.77 -19.72 -0.97
N GLU A 80 8.98 -19.14 -0.85
CA GLU A 80 10.23 -19.77 -1.32
C GLU A 80 10.82 -20.81 -0.34
N HIS A 81 10.06 -21.25 0.68
CA HIS A 81 10.48 -22.27 1.66
C HIS A 81 9.44 -23.36 1.90
#